data_AF-A0A6P6T3Q9-F1
#
_entry.id   AF-A0A6P6T3Q9-F1
#
_cell.length_a   1.000
_cell.length_b   1.000
_cell.length_c   1.000
_cell.angle_alpha   90.00
_cell.angle_beta   90.00
_cell.angle_gamma   90.00
#
_symmetry.space_group_name_H-M   'P 1'
#
loop_
_entity.id
_entity.type
_entity.pdbx_description
1 polymer ?
#
loop_
_entity_poly.entity_id
_entity_poly.type
_entity_poly.pdbx_seq_one_letter_code
_entity_poly.pdbx_strand_id
1 'polypeptide(L)'
;MVLTGHSLGRNKLEQLLKQGRQSKEDINSTYKIMRRVEAEELSLDAAELVITSTKQEIDEQWGLYDGFDVKLEKVLRARARRGVNCHGRYMPRMAVIPPGMDFSNVIAQEDTAEVDGELVALTNGDGASPKALPPIWSEVMRFLTNPHKPMILALSRPDPKKNITTLAAHYADAIGPCYGIPNYCDVWMDKLRCLTVTFGRSFPVLATW
;
A
#
# COMPACT_ATOMS: atom_id res chain seq x y z
N MET A 1 27.62 4.10 6.26
CA MET A 1 26.54 3.09 6.13
C MET A 1 25.51 3.57 5.11
N VAL A 2 24.90 2.69 4.30
CA VAL A 2 23.78 3.08 3.41
C VAL A 2 22.47 2.66 4.07
N LEU A 3 21.50 3.58 4.18
CA LEU A 3 20.21 3.36 4.82
C LEU A 3 19.08 3.50 3.80
N THR A 4 18.09 2.62 3.91
CA THR A 4 16.80 2.74 3.20
C THR A 4 15.69 2.60 4.23
N GLY A 5 14.62 3.38 4.11
CA GLY A 5 13.49 3.24 5.01
C GLY A 5 12.20 3.72 4.34
N HIS A 6 11.16 2.90 4.45
CA HIS A 6 9.81 3.27 4.07
C HIS A 6 8.87 3.04 5.25
N SER A 7 7.83 3.86 5.38
CA SER A 7 6.87 3.81 6.49
C SER A 7 7.52 3.98 7.87
N LEU A 8 8.17 5.13 8.08
CA LEU A 8 8.94 5.47 9.28
C LEU A 8 8.11 5.50 10.58
N GLY A 9 8.78 5.29 11.71
CA GLY A 9 8.17 5.24 13.04
C GLY A 9 7.43 6.52 13.44
N ARG A 10 8.02 7.71 13.23
CA ARG A 10 7.37 9.00 13.57
C ARG A 10 6.10 9.23 12.74
N ASN A 11 6.14 8.94 11.44
CA ASN A 11 4.97 9.05 10.56
C ASN A 11 3.84 8.09 10.96
N LYS A 12 4.21 6.86 11.36
CA LYS A 12 3.24 5.86 11.83
C LYS A 12 2.62 6.26 13.17
N LEU A 13 3.42 6.80 14.10
CA LEU A 13 2.92 7.32 15.37
C LEU A 13 1.92 8.46 15.14
N GLU A 14 2.26 9.42 14.29
CA GLU A 14 1.37 10.54 13.96
C GLU A 14 0.03 10.05 13.38
N GLN A 15 0.06 9.07 12.48
CA GLN A 15 -1.15 8.46 11.91
C GLN A 15 -2.00 7.75 12.96
N LEU A 16 -1.38 6.98 13.87
CA LEU A 16 -2.11 6.27 14.92
C LEU A 16 -2.75 7.24 15.92
N LEU A 17 -2.05 8.34 16.26
CA LEU A 17 -2.60 9.38 17.11
C LEU A 17 -3.76 10.12 16.44
N LYS A 18 -3.67 10.41 15.13
CA LYS A 18 -4.77 11.03 14.37
C LYS A 18 -6.04 10.16 14.33
N GLN A 19 -5.90 8.83 14.41
CA GLN A 19 -7.05 7.94 14.51
C GLN A 19 -7.78 8.06 15.86
N GLY A 20 -7.14 8.59 16.90
CA GLY A 20 -7.75 8.87 18.20
C GLY A 20 -8.22 7.65 19.00
N ARG A 21 -7.91 6.42 18.54
CA ARG A 21 -8.40 5.17 19.16
C ARG A 21 -7.61 4.75 20.40
N GLN A 22 -6.38 5.22 20.55
CA GLN A 22 -5.44 4.75 21.56
C GLN A 22 -4.58 5.92 22.07
N SER A 23 -4.19 5.88 23.34
CA SER A 23 -3.21 6.81 23.89
C SER A 23 -1.81 6.55 23.32
N LYS A 24 -0.91 7.51 23.45
CA LYS A 24 0.49 7.36 23.01
C LYS A 24 1.17 6.21 23.74
N GLU A 25 0.85 6.04 25.02
CA GLU A 25 1.36 5.00 25.91
C GLU A 25 0.88 3.62 25.46
N ASP A 26 -0.40 3.47 25.10
CA ASP A 26 -0.97 2.22 24.58
C ASP A 26 -0.41 1.85 23.21
N ILE A 27 -0.21 2.84 22.35
CA ILE A 27 0.45 2.65 21.05
C ILE A 27 1.87 2.14 21.27
N ASN A 28 2.62 2.75 22.20
CA ASN A 28 3.98 2.34 22.48
C ASN A 28 4.06 0.96 23.16
N SER A 29 3.12 0.63 24.05
CA SER A 29 3.08 -0.68 24.70
C SER A 29 2.84 -1.80 23.69
N THR A 30 1.96 -1.56 22.70
CA THR A 30 1.57 -2.51 21.64
C THR A 30 2.63 -2.62 20.54
N TYR A 31 3.03 -1.50 19.94
CA TYR A 31 3.85 -1.48 18.73
C TYR A 31 5.34 -1.22 18.98
N LYS A 32 5.74 -0.96 20.23
CA LYS A 32 7.12 -0.58 20.61
C LYS A 32 7.67 0.56 19.74
N ILE A 33 6.81 1.54 19.45
CA ILE A 33 7.08 2.58 18.46
C ILE A 33 8.26 3.47 18.86
N MET A 34 8.46 3.73 20.16
CA MET A 34 9.57 4.56 20.64
C MET A 34 10.92 3.89 20.39
N ARG A 35 11.04 2.59 20.69
CA ARG A 35 12.25 1.81 20.40
C ARG A 35 12.60 1.83 18.91
N ARG A 36 11.56 1.77 18.06
CA ARG A 36 11.74 1.88 16.62
C ARG A 36 12.24 3.26 16.20
N VAL A 37 11.63 4.34 16.70
CA VAL A 37 12.06 5.71 16.39
C VAL A 37 13.50 5.93 16.84
N GLU A 38 13.87 5.46 18.04
CA GLU A 38 15.24 5.54 18.54
C GLU A 38 16.24 4.81 17.64
N ALA A 39 15.90 3.59 17.20
CA ALA A 39 16.74 2.84 16.27
C ALA A 39 16.86 3.52 14.90
N GLU A 40 15.79 4.16 14.43
CA GLU A 40 15.79 4.94 13.18
C GLU A 40 16.64 6.21 13.30
N GLU A 41 16.58 6.95 14.42
CA GLU A 41 17.46 8.11 14.70
C GLU A 41 18.93 7.70 14.75
N LEU A 42 19.25 6.62 15.48
CA LEU A 42 20.63 6.13 15.58
C LEU A 42 21.16 5.64 14.23
N SER A 43 20.30 5.01 13.44
CA SER A 43 20.66 4.59 12.08
C SER A 43 20.87 5.78 11.14
N LEU A 44 20.08 6.84 11.31
CA LEU A 44 20.17 8.08 10.53
C LEU A 44 21.46 8.85 10.83
N ASP A 45 21.87 8.91 12.11
CA ASP A 45 23.12 9.53 12.54
C ASP A 45 24.36 8.82 11.96
N ALA A 46 24.33 7.47 11.93
CA ALA A 46 25.40 6.67 11.36
C ALA A 46 25.34 6.55 9.82
N ALA A 47 24.27 7.01 9.18
CA ALA A 47 24.08 6.87 7.74
C ALA A 47 24.94 7.85 6.96
N GLU A 48 25.63 7.35 5.93
CA GLU A 48 26.34 8.20 4.99
C GLU A 48 25.43 8.68 3.84
N LEU A 49 24.53 7.78 3.45
CA LEU A 49 23.59 7.93 2.35
C LEU A 49 22.27 7.30 2.76
N VAL A 50 21.18 8.04 2.55
CA VAL A 50 19.81 7.57 2.72
C VAL A 50 19.15 7.57 1.36
N ILE A 51 18.65 6.41 0.94
CA ILE A 51 17.92 6.23 -0.31
C ILE A 51 16.43 6.20 -0.03
N THR A 52 15.68 7.04 -0.73
CA THR A 52 14.21 7.14 -0.66
C THR A 52 13.58 6.90 -2.02
N SER A 53 12.31 6.50 -2.04
CA SER A 53 11.55 6.27 -3.27
C SER A 53 11.08 7.58 -3.89
N THR A 54 10.74 8.57 -3.05
CA THR A 54 10.23 9.87 -3.50
C THR A 54 10.89 11.03 -2.75
N LYS A 55 10.71 12.25 -3.29
CA LYS A 55 11.14 13.48 -2.61
C LYS A 55 10.28 13.81 -1.39
N GLN A 56 9.00 13.47 -1.44
CA GLN A 56 8.07 13.63 -0.32
C GLN A 56 8.58 12.87 0.93
N GLU A 57 9.12 11.66 0.76
CA GLU A 57 9.70 10.90 1.87
C GLU A 57 10.84 11.66 2.57
N ILE A 58 11.65 12.40 1.82
CA ILE A 58 12.75 13.21 2.38
C ILE A 58 12.18 14.38 3.18
N ASP A 59 11.33 15.18 2.53
CA ASP A 59 10.90 16.47 3.07
C ASP A 59 9.87 16.30 4.21
N GLU A 60 8.95 15.33 4.11
CA GLU A 60 7.83 15.18 5.03
C GLU A 60 7.96 14.00 6.02
N GLN A 61 8.73 12.96 5.71
CA GLN A 61 8.87 11.81 6.61
C GLN A 61 10.20 11.86 7.36
N TRP A 62 11.32 11.91 6.65
CA TRP A 62 12.65 12.06 7.27
C TRP A 62 12.81 13.44 7.90
N GLY A 63 12.18 14.48 7.35
CA GLY A 63 12.13 15.81 7.95
C GLY A 63 11.44 15.87 9.33
N LEU A 64 10.80 14.78 9.79
CA LEU A 64 10.27 14.68 11.14
C LEU A 64 11.32 14.28 12.18
N TYR A 65 12.48 13.79 11.77
CA TYR A 65 13.52 13.24 12.66
C TYR A 65 14.48 14.34 13.10
N ASP A 66 14.97 14.27 14.33
CA ASP A 66 15.80 15.32 14.91
C ASP A 66 17.23 15.27 14.35
N GLY A 67 17.70 14.06 14.00
CA GLY A 67 19.00 13.84 13.38
C GLY A 67 19.11 14.31 11.92
N PHE A 68 18.05 14.90 11.34
CA PHE A 68 18.07 15.32 9.94
C PHE A 68 17.39 16.66 9.67
N ASP A 69 18.13 17.56 9.00
CA ASP A 69 17.61 18.82 8.48
C ASP A 69 18.01 19.00 7.01
N VAL A 70 17.00 19.08 6.14
CA VAL A 70 17.13 19.25 4.69
C VAL A 70 17.90 20.52 4.32
N LYS A 71 17.73 21.63 5.07
CA LYS A 71 18.43 22.89 4.81
C LYS A 71 19.90 22.74 5.17
N LEU A 72 20.19 22.14 6.32
CA LEU A 72 21.56 21.92 6.78
C LEU A 72 22.32 20.96 5.86
N GLU A 73 21.69 19.87 5.41
CA GLU A 73 22.24 18.93 4.43
C GLU A 73 22.70 19.67 3.16
N LYS A 74 21.85 20.52 2.59
CA LYS A 74 22.15 21.28 1.37
C LYS A 74 23.34 22.21 1.55
N VAL A 75 23.41 22.88 2.69
CA VAL A 75 24.53 23.79 3.04
C VAL A 75 25.83 23.00 3.18
N LEU A 76 25.84 21.91 3.94
CA LEU A 76 27.01 21.06 4.13
C LEU A 76 27.48 20.46 2.80
N ARG A 77 26.56 19.99 1.95
CA ARG A 77 26.87 19.48 0.62
C ARG A 77 27.46 20.56 -0.30
N ALA A 78 26.97 21.80 -0.23
CA ALA A 78 27.51 22.91 -1.01
C ALA A 78 28.92 23.30 -0.55
N ARG A 79 29.18 23.29 0.76
CA ARG A 79 30.51 23.56 1.35
C ARG A 79 31.50 22.46 1.00
N ALA A 80 31.12 21.19 1.13
CA ALA A 80 31.97 20.05 0.77
C ALA A 80 32.40 20.11 -0.71
N ARG A 81 31.47 20.43 -1.63
CA ARG A 81 31.78 20.62 -3.06
C ARG A 81 32.76 21.75 -3.35
N ARG A 82 32.84 22.75 -2.47
CA ARG A 82 33.77 23.88 -2.57
C ARG A 82 35.07 23.67 -1.80
N GLY A 83 35.29 22.47 -1.22
CA GLY A 83 36.45 22.18 -0.38
C GLY A 83 36.49 22.98 0.93
N VAL A 84 35.35 23.51 1.38
CA VAL A 84 35.27 24.31 2.61
C VAL A 84 35.08 23.39 3.81
N ASN A 85 35.93 23.54 4.82
CA ASN A 85 35.84 22.76 6.06
C ASN A 85 34.46 22.96 6.74
N CYS A 86 33.89 21.84 7.20
CA CYS A 86 32.61 21.76 7.89
C CYS A 86 32.76 21.52 9.42
N HIS A 87 33.98 21.55 9.96
CA HIS A 87 34.28 21.41 11.38
C HIS A 87 33.70 20.13 12.00
N GLY A 88 33.79 19.01 11.27
CA GLY A 88 33.24 17.72 11.71
C GLY A 88 31.71 17.64 11.66
N ARG A 89 30.99 18.70 11.26
CA ARG A 89 29.55 18.63 11.05
C ARG A 89 29.23 17.77 9.85
N TYR A 90 28.29 16.86 10.05
CA TYR A 90 27.91 15.86 9.09
C TYR A 90 26.38 15.76 9.02
N MET A 91 25.86 15.42 7.85
CA MET A 91 24.45 15.14 7.64
C MET A 91 24.35 14.10 6.50
N PRO A 92 23.51 13.04 6.65
CA PRO A 92 23.37 12.02 5.63
C PRO A 92 22.97 12.61 4.28
N ARG A 93 23.60 12.10 3.22
CA ARG A 93 23.22 12.45 1.85
C ARG A 93 21.87 11.80 1.55
N MET A 94 20.86 12.59 1.20
CA MET A 94 19.59 12.05 0.70
C MET A 94 19.63 11.84 -0.82
N ALA A 95 19.14 10.70 -1.30
CA ALA A 95 19.02 10.36 -2.73
C ALA A 95 17.67 9.71 -3.05
N VAL A 96 16.97 10.25 -4.03
CA VAL A 96 15.72 9.67 -4.53
C VAL A 96 16.05 8.65 -5.62
N ILE A 97 15.73 7.38 -5.39
CA ILE A 97 15.83 6.28 -6.35
C ILE A 97 14.49 5.55 -6.32
N PRO A 98 13.57 5.86 -7.25
CA PRO A 98 12.27 5.19 -7.31
C PRO A 98 12.42 3.68 -7.50
N PRO A 99 11.64 2.85 -6.79
CA PRO A 99 11.66 1.41 -7.00
C PRO A 99 11.05 1.07 -8.38
N GLY A 100 11.48 -0.06 -8.94
CA GLY A 100 10.93 -0.61 -10.17
C GLY A 100 9.92 -1.74 -9.93
N MET A 101 9.29 -2.19 -11.02
CA MET A 101 8.48 -3.41 -11.07
C MET A 101 9.16 -4.41 -12.01
N ASP A 102 9.11 -5.70 -11.69
CA ASP A 102 9.52 -6.76 -12.61
C ASP A 102 8.39 -7.04 -13.60
N PHE A 103 8.66 -6.84 -14.89
CA PHE A 103 7.69 -7.01 -15.96
C PHE A 103 7.63 -8.45 -16.51
N SER A 104 8.47 -9.37 -16.02
CA SER A 104 8.54 -10.75 -16.53
C SER A 104 7.20 -11.49 -16.48
N ASN A 105 6.32 -11.11 -15.54
CA ASN A 105 4.98 -11.68 -15.36
C ASN A 105 3.84 -10.73 -15.78
N VAL A 106 4.17 -9.56 -16.33
CA VAL A 106 3.19 -8.58 -16.79
C VAL A 106 3.03 -8.74 -18.30
N ILE A 107 2.04 -9.53 -18.70
CA ILE A 107 1.68 -9.70 -20.11
C ILE A 107 0.75 -8.54 -20.46
N ALA A 108 1.23 -7.61 -21.30
CA ALA A 108 0.36 -6.59 -21.87
C ALA A 108 -0.65 -7.29 -22.78
N GLN A 109 -1.93 -7.11 -22.51
CA GLN A 109 -2.98 -7.58 -23.40
C GLN A 109 -3.00 -6.62 -24.59
N GLU A 110 -2.60 -7.09 -25.77
CA GLU A 110 -2.70 -6.28 -26.98
C GLU A 110 -4.20 -6.08 -27.30
N ASP A 111 -4.63 -4.82 -27.44
CA ASP A 111 -5.98 -4.45 -27.84
C ASP A 111 -6.24 -4.88 -29.29
N THR A 112 -6.51 -6.17 -29.54
CA THR A 112 -7.18 -6.57 -30.77
C THR A 112 -8.65 -6.23 -30.62
N ALA A 113 -9.01 -5.05 -31.12
CA ALA A 113 -10.36 -4.70 -31.46
C ALA A 113 -10.95 -5.76 -32.41
N GLU A 114 -12.25 -6.07 -32.21
CA GLU A 114 -13.06 -7.03 -32.96
C GLU A 114 -12.72 -8.50 -32.58
N VAL A 115 -13.66 -9.35 -32.14
CA VAL A 115 -14.77 -9.87 -32.94
C VAL A 115 -15.79 -10.53 -31.99
N ASP A 116 -17.08 -10.20 -32.18
CA ASP A 116 -18.24 -10.98 -31.73
C ASP A 116 -18.08 -12.46 -32.14
N GLY A 117 -17.84 -13.38 -31.20
CA GLY A 117 -17.81 -14.81 -31.52
C GLY A 117 -17.17 -15.78 -30.52
N GLU A 118 -16.81 -15.35 -29.32
CA GLU A 118 -15.99 -16.14 -28.39
C GLU A 118 -16.82 -16.96 -27.37
N LEU A 119 -17.68 -17.86 -27.86
CA LEU A 119 -18.31 -18.89 -27.00
C LEU A 119 -18.09 -20.33 -27.51
N VAL A 120 -17.54 -20.52 -28.72
CA VAL A 120 -17.44 -21.85 -29.36
C VAL A 120 -16.04 -22.48 -29.26
N ALA A 121 -15.02 -21.75 -28.84
CA ALA A 121 -13.64 -22.25 -28.76
C ALA A 121 -13.28 -22.99 -27.44
N LEU A 122 -14.28 -23.41 -26.65
CA LEU A 122 -14.09 -24.01 -25.31
C LEU A 122 -13.96 -25.55 -25.30
N THR A 123 -13.86 -26.23 -26.45
CA THR A 123 -13.96 -27.71 -26.50
C THR A 123 -12.71 -28.49 -26.88
N ASN A 124 -11.58 -27.88 -27.22
CA ASN A 124 -10.36 -28.64 -27.54
C ASN A 124 -9.25 -28.38 -26.53
N GLY A 125 -8.96 -29.43 -25.76
CA GLY A 125 -7.83 -29.51 -24.86
C GLY A 125 -6.49 -29.64 -25.59
N ASP A 126 -5.45 -29.52 -24.77
CA ASP A 126 -4.03 -29.71 -25.04
C ASP A 126 -3.24 -28.44 -25.43
N GLY A 127 -2.43 -27.98 -24.48
CA GLY A 127 -1.45 -26.91 -24.65
C GLY A 127 -1.89 -25.58 -24.04
N ALA A 128 -1.05 -25.01 -23.18
CA ALA A 128 -1.26 -23.75 -22.48
C ALA A 128 -1.54 -22.59 -23.46
N SER A 129 -2.80 -22.38 -23.80
CA SER A 129 -3.26 -21.22 -24.55
C SER A 129 -3.26 -20.00 -23.62
N PRO A 130 -2.72 -18.83 -24.05
CA PRO A 130 -2.74 -17.58 -23.26
C PRO A 130 -4.15 -17.07 -22.93
N LYS A 131 -5.18 -17.74 -23.45
CA LYS A 131 -6.60 -17.41 -23.31
C LYS A 131 -7.37 -18.34 -22.39
N ALA A 132 -6.71 -19.31 -21.74
CA ALA A 132 -7.37 -20.08 -20.69
C ALA A 132 -7.75 -19.14 -19.54
N LEU A 133 -9.05 -19.07 -19.23
CA LEU A 133 -9.55 -18.24 -18.13
C LEU A 133 -8.75 -18.56 -16.86
N PRO A 134 -8.16 -17.56 -16.19
CA PRO A 134 -7.38 -17.79 -14.99
C PRO A 134 -8.17 -18.63 -13.97
N PRO A 135 -7.55 -19.54 -13.21
CA PRO A 135 -8.27 -20.38 -12.24
C PRO A 135 -9.13 -19.59 -11.25
N ILE A 136 -8.72 -18.37 -10.90
CA ILE A 136 -9.45 -17.45 -10.02
C ILE A 136 -10.76 -16.93 -10.62
N TRP A 137 -10.95 -17.04 -11.94
CA TRP A 137 -12.09 -16.47 -12.64
C TRP A 137 -13.42 -17.04 -12.17
N SER A 138 -13.50 -18.36 -11.95
CA SER A 138 -14.70 -19.02 -11.42
C SER A 138 -15.03 -18.55 -10.00
N GLU A 139 -14.01 -18.29 -9.19
CA GLU A 139 -14.16 -17.79 -7.82
C GLU A 139 -14.64 -16.34 -7.76
N VAL A 140 -14.30 -15.52 -8.76
CA VAL A 140 -14.72 -14.11 -8.86
C VAL A 140 -16.09 -14.00 -9.52
N MET A 141 -16.32 -14.71 -10.63
CA MET A 141 -17.53 -14.59 -11.44
C MET A 141 -18.81 -14.93 -10.69
N ARG A 142 -18.75 -15.85 -9.72
CA ARG A 142 -19.91 -16.18 -8.85
C ARG A 142 -20.45 -14.99 -8.06
N PHE A 143 -19.69 -13.91 -7.90
CA PHE A 143 -20.12 -12.69 -7.19
C PHE A 143 -20.64 -11.58 -8.12
N LEU A 144 -20.49 -11.74 -9.44
CA LEU A 144 -20.86 -10.71 -10.42
C LEU A 144 -22.22 -11.03 -11.05
N THR A 145 -23.22 -10.14 -10.88
CA THR A 145 -24.53 -10.29 -11.51
C THR A 145 -24.48 -10.10 -13.04
N ASN A 146 -23.61 -9.21 -13.51
CA ASN A 146 -23.38 -9.01 -14.94
C ASN A 146 -21.87 -8.97 -15.21
N PRO A 147 -21.28 -10.06 -15.73
CA PRO A 147 -19.84 -10.17 -15.95
C PRO A 147 -19.34 -9.33 -17.14
N HIS A 148 -20.23 -8.79 -17.98
CA HIS A 148 -19.87 -7.93 -19.10
C HIS A 148 -19.72 -6.45 -18.71
N LYS A 149 -20.07 -6.08 -17.47
CA LYS A 149 -19.82 -4.72 -16.98
C LYS A 149 -18.32 -4.53 -16.70
N PRO A 150 -17.73 -3.38 -17.04
CA PRO A 150 -16.32 -3.12 -16.75
C PRO A 150 -16.08 -3.16 -15.23
N MET A 151 -15.03 -3.87 -14.83
CA MET A 151 -14.63 -4.05 -13.44
C MET A 151 -13.66 -2.94 -13.00
N ILE A 152 -13.86 -2.44 -11.78
CA ILE A 152 -12.84 -1.65 -11.07
C ILE A 152 -12.00 -2.62 -10.23
N LEU A 153 -10.73 -2.82 -10.60
CA LEU A 153 -9.81 -3.69 -9.87
C LEU A 153 -8.95 -2.89 -8.89
N ALA A 154 -9.06 -3.20 -7.60
CA ALA A 154 -8.20 -2.66 -6.55
C ALA A 154 -7.61 -3.81 -5.73
N LEU A 155 -6.28 -3.94 -5.75
CA LEU A 155 -5.54 -4.98 -5.01
C LEU A 155 -4.63 -4.33 -3.97
N SER A 156 -4.85 -4.66 -2.71
CA SER A 156 -3.97 -4.25 -1.62
C SER A 156 -4.12 -5.17 -0.41
N ARG A 157 -3.22 -5.05 0.56
CA ARG A 157 -3.37 -5.74 1.84
C ARG A 157 -4.59 -5.21 2.59
N PRO A 158 -5.31 -6.06 3.36
CA PRO A 158 -6.41 -5.62 4.22
C PRO A 158 -5.85 -4.83 5.41
N ASP A 159 -5.51 -3.57 5.18
CA ASP A 159 -4.99 -2.64 6.17
C ASP A 159 -5.89 -1.41 6.22
N PRO A 160 -6.33 -0.93 7.40
CA PRO A 160 -7.18 0.24 7.53
C PRO A 160 -6.64 1.50 6.82
N LYS A 161 -5.31 1.64 6.67
CA LYS A 161 -4.67 2.75 5.97
C LYS A 161 -4.95 2.75 4.46
N LYS A 162 -5.27 1.60 3.87
CA LYS A 162 -5.61 1.47 2.44
C LYS A 162 -7.03 1.90 2.13
N ASN A 163 -7.88 2.05 3.15
CA ASN A 163 -9.22 2.60 3.06
C ASN A 163 -10.14 1.92 2.01
N ILE A 164 -10.00 0.60 1.84
CA ILE A 164 -10.77 -0.20 0.88
C ILE A 164 -12.27 -0.14 1.19
N THR A 165 -12.65 -0.04 2.47
CA THR A 165 -14.04 0.06 2.92
C THR A 165 -14.74 1.29 2.37
N THR A 166 -14.07 2.46 2.39
CA THR A 166 -14.64 3.70 1.86
C THR A 166 -14.70 3.67 0.33
N LEU A 167 -13.71 3.08 -0.35
CA LEU A 167 -13.79 2.84 -1.80
C LEU A 167 -15.05 2.02 -2.14
N ALA A 168 -15.30 0.94 -1.39
CA ALA A 168 -16.44 0.08 -1.63
C ALA A 168 -17.78 0.79 -1.33
N ALA A 169 -17.84 1.59 -0.25
CA ALA A 169 -19.01 2.40 0.09
C ALA A 169 -19.33 3.44 -1.00
N HIS A 170 -18.34 4.20 -1.45
CA HIS A 170 -18.54 5.17 -2.53
C HIS A 170 -18.90 4.50 -3.86
N TYR A 171 -18.33 3.34 -4.15
CA TYR A 171 -18.74 2.57 -5.31
C TYR A 171 -20.22 2.21 -5.20
N ALA A 172 -20.67 1.63 -4.07
CA ALA A 172 -22.06 1.28 -3.83
C ALA A 172 -23.01 2.50 -3.93
N ASP A 173 -22.65 3.62 -3.33
CA ASP A 173 -23.43 4.87 -3.39
C ASP A 173 -23.56 5.40 -4.84
N ALA A 174 -22.47 5.32 -5.61
CA ALA A 174 -22.44 5.83 -6.99
C ALA A 174 -23.31 5.03 -7.96
N ILE A 175 -23.45 3.71 -7.76
CA ILE A 175 -24.37 2.88 -8.56
C ILE A 175 -25.83 3.02 -8.09
N GLY A 176 -26.08 3.74 -6.99
CA GLY A 176 -27.40 3.97 -6.41
C GLY A 176 -28.10 2.68 -5.93
N PRO A 177 -29.39 2.75 -5.54
CA PRO A 177 -30.24 1.58 -5.30
C PRO A 177 -30.60 0.86 -6.62
N CYS A 178 -29.65 0.73 -7.54
CA CYS A 178 -29.83 -0.08 -8.73
C CYS A 178 -29.65 -1.55 -8.36
N TYR A 179 -30.71 -2.17 -7.84
CA TYR A 179 -31.17 -3.54 -8.17
C TYR A 179 -32.43 -3.95 -7.38
N GLY A 180 -33.32 -3.02 -6.98
CA GLY A 180 -34.64 -3.41 -6.46
C GLY A 180 -34.61 -4.28 -5.19
N ILE A 181 -33.52 -4.26 -4.43
CA ILE A 181 -33.42 -4.91 -3.13
C ILE A 181 -33.65 -3.83 -2.06
N PRO A 182 -34.78 -3.84 -1.34
CA PRO A 182 -34.94 -3.02 -0.14
C PRO A 182 -33.84 -3.39 0.87
N ASN A 183 -33.17 -2.41 1.47
CA ASN A 183 -32.10 -2.57 2.49
C ASN A 183 -30.73 -3.06 1.98
N TYR A 184 -30.36 -2.80 0.72
CA TYR A 184 -29.04 -3.18 0.19
C TYR A 184 -27.85 -2.58 0.97
N CYS A 185 -27.95 -1.31 1.39
CA CYS A 185 -26.88 -0.67 2.20
C CYS A 185 -26.69 -1.34 3.57
N ASP A 186 -27.78 -1.80 4.21
CA ASP A 186 -27.73 -2.42 5.54
C ASP A 186 -27.13 -3.84 5.47
N VAL A 187 -27.48 -4.62 4.45
CA VAL A 187 -26.94 -5.98 4.25
C VAL A 187 -25.45 -5.96 3.86
N TRP A 188 -24.99 -4.95 3.12
CA TRP A 188 -23.60 -4.83 2.68
C TRP A 188 -22.68 -4.33 3.81
N MET A 189 -23.13 -3.37 4.63
CA MET A 189 -22.38 -2.89 5.80
C MET A 189 -22.18 -4.01 6.84
N ASP A 190 -23.20 -4.85 7.09
CA ASP A 190 -23.08 -5.99 8.00
C ASP A 190 -22.18 -7.11 7.45
N LYS A 191 -22.26 -7.40 6.14
CA LYS A 191 -21.39 -8.42 5.52
C LYS A 191 -19.94 -7.98 5.37
N LEU A 192 -19.65 -6.69 5.19
CA LEU A 192 -18.27 -6.17 5.14
C LEU A 192 -17.55 -6.24 6.49
N ARG A 193 -18.27 -6.23 7.63
CA ARG A 193 -17.64 -6.59 8.92
C ARG A 193 -17.15 -8.04 8.94
N CYS A 194 -17.81 -8.93 8.20
CA CYS A 194 -17.44 -10.34 8.09
C CYS A 194 -16.48 -10.66 6.94
N LEU A 195 -16.43 -9.86 5.87
CA LEU A 195 -15.63 -10.14 4.67
C LEU A 195 -14.16 -9.69 4.81
N THR A 196 -13.54 -9.99 5.95
CA THR A 196 -12.08 -10.00 6.03
C THR A 196 -11.61 -11.32 5.42
N VAL A 197 -11.48 -11.39 4.09
CA VAL A 197 -10.91 -12.57 3.42
C VAL A 197 -9.43 -12.65 3.79
N THR A 198 -9.15 -13.36 4.87
CA THR A 198 -7.81 -13.73 5.32
C THR A 198 -7.36 -14.92 4.50
N PHE A 199 -6.51 -14.68 3.50
CA PHE A 199 -5.72 -15.76 2.90
C PHE A 199 -4.62 -16.16 3.90
N GLY A 200 -4.84 -17.22 4.68
CA GLY A 200 -3.75 -17.88 5.41
C GLY A 200 -4.10 -18.53 6.74
N ARG A 201 -4.25 -19.87 6.69
CA ARG A 201 -4.02 -20.89 7.74
C ARG A 201 -5.00 -20.98 8.93
N SER A 202 -5.79 -22.07 8.86
CA SER A 202 -6.15 -23.04 9.90
C SER A 202 -6.40 -22.60 11.35
N PHE A 203 -7.61 -22.96 11.82
CA PHE A 203 -8.18 -23.09 13.18
C PHE A 203 -9.16 -21.99 13.67
N PRO A 204 -10.21 -22.39 14.42
CA PRO A 204 -11.43 -21.62 14.62
C PRO A 204 -11.33 -20.76 15.88
N VAL A 205 -11.84 -19.53 15.81
CA VAL A 205 -12.19 -18.77 17.00
C VAL A 205 -13.59 -18.21 16.80
N LEU A 206 -14.51 -18.79 17.58
CA LEU A 206 -15.79 -18.18 17.92
C LEU A 206 -15.54 -16.76 18.43
N ALA A 207 -16.15 -15.78 17.78
CA ALA A 207 -16.44 -14.50 18.40
C ALA A 207 -17.87 -14.10 18.01
N THR A 208 -18.79 -14.39 18.92
CA THR A 208 -20.02 -13.62 19.13
C THR A 208 -19.69 -12.13 19.18
N TRP A 209 -20.36 -11.33 18.36
CA TRP A 209 -21.09 -10.08 18.68
C TRP A 209 -22.00 -9.76 17.50
#